data_AF-A0A942RCV7-F1
#
_entry.id   AF-A0A942RCV7-F1
#
_cell.length_a   1.000
_cell.length_b   1.000
_cell.length_c   1.000
_cell.angle_alpha   90.00
_cell.angle_beta   90.00
_cell.angle_gamma   90.00
#
_symmetry.space_group_name_H-M   'P 1'
#
loop_
_entity.id
_entity.type
_entity.pdbx_description
1 polymer ?
#
loop_
_entity_poly.entity_id
_entity_poly.type
_entity_poly.pdbx_seq_one_letter_code
_entity_poly.pdbx_strand_id
1 'polypeptide(L)' 'MHGRIAIIEYNKKQRFNLFRRGRHFTPEPEIVGTMTRCGYLISNRFDFLPEQAFVIFKKE' A
#
# COMPACT_ATOMS: atom_id res chain seq x y z
N MET A 1 -15.01 10.64 -15.65
CA MET A 1 -13.74 9.89 -15.80
C MET A 1 -13.60 8.91 -14.63
N HIS A 2 -13.43 7.62 -14.90
CA HIS A 2 -13.33 6.56 -13.86
C HIS A 2 -11.87 6.28 -13.49
N GLY A 3 -11.14 7.33 -13.08
CA GLY A 3 -9.74 7.20 -12.67
C GLY A 3 -9.58 6.27 -11.46
N ARG A 4 -8.42 5.61 -11.41
CA ARG A 4 -7.99 4.76 -10.29
C ARG A 4 -6.53 5.04 -9.97
N ILE A 5 -6.17 4.89 -8.70
CA ILE A 5 -4.78 4.96 -8.23
C ILE A 5 -4.41 3.58 -7.70
N ALA A 6 -3.35 3.00 -8.26
CA ALA A 6 -2.75 1.78 -7.74
C ALA A 6 -1.53 2.13 -6.90
N ILE A 7 -1.47 1.62 -5.67
CA ILE A 7 -0.28 1.73 -4.82
C ILE A 7 0.25 0.32 -4.55
N ILE A 8 1.52 0.11 -4.88
CA ILE A 8 2.28 -1.12 -4.66
C ILE A 8 3.50 -0.75 -3.81
N GLU A 9 3.49 -1.12 -2.53
CA GLU A 9 4.55 -0.77 -1.57
C GLU A 9 4.99 -2.00 -0.79
N TYR A 10 6.27 -2.10 -0.42
CA TYR A 10 6.76 -3.21 0.39
C TYR A 10 6.08 -3.24 1.77
N ASN A 11 5.61 -4.42 2.16
CA ASN A 11 5.10 -4.67 3.50
C ASN A 11 6.20 -5.35 4.35
N LYS A 12 6.24 -5.05 5.65
CA LYS A 12 7.27 -5.59 6.57
C LYS A 12 7.06 -7.07 6.92
N LYS A 13 6.21 -7.83 6.23
CA LYS A 13 5.78 -9.18 6.66
C LYS A 13 6.92 -10.20 6.72
N GLN A 14 8.06 -9.96 6.06
CA GLN A 14 9.23 -10.83 6.21
C GLN A 14 10.15 -10.39 7.36
N ARG A 15 10.07 -11.14 8.46
CA ARG A 15 10.84 -10.96 9.71
C ARG A 15 12.33 -11.37 9.62
N PHE A 16 12.86 -11.75 8.44
CA PHE A 16 14.17 -12.42 8.35
C PHE A 16 15.26 -11.75 7.50
N ASN A 17 15.12 -10.49 7.12
CA ASN A 17 16.19 -9.78 6.42
C ASN A 17 16.99 -8.89 7.37
N LEU A 18 17.84 -9.51 8.19
CA LEU A 18 18.84 -8.87 9.06
C LEU A 18 19.82 -7.95 8.26
N PHE A 19 19.81 -8.04 6.92
CA PHE A 19 20.61 -7.25 5.98
C PHE A 19 19.92 -5.99 5.41
N ARG A 20 18.72 -5.62 5.86
CA ARG A 20 17.94 -4.46 5.34
C ARG A 20 18.02 -3.21 6.23
N ARG A 21 19.18 -2.87 6.82
CA ARG A 21 19.36 -1.52 7.42
C ARG A 21 19.24 -0.47 6.31
N GLY A 22 18.16 0.31 6.30
CA GLY A 22 18.05 1.52 5.46
C GLY A 22 16.99 1.52 4.35
N ARG A 23 16.11 0.51 4.22
CA ARG A 23 14.94 0.64 3.31
C ARG A 23 13.75 1.26 4.04
N HIS A 24 13.37 2.47 3.63
CA HIS A 24 12.11 3.11 4.02
C HIS A 24 10.99 2.48 3.20
N PHE A 25 9.94 2.03 3.87
CA PHE A 25 8.68 1.63 3.27
C PHE A 25 7.58 2.32 4.08
N THR A 26 6.47 2.67 3.42
CA THR A 26 5.32 3.23 4.10
C THR A 26 4.37 2.09 4.50
N PRO A 27 4.04 1.90 5.79
CA PRO A 27 3.07 0.89 6.19
C PRO A 27 1.72 1.08 5.49
N GLU A 28 1.07 -0.01 5.06
CA GLU A 28 -0.26 0.05 4.41
C GLU A 28 -1.28 0.90 5.20
N PRO A 29 -1.37 0.83 6.54
CA PRO A 29 -2.28 1.69 7.30
C PRO A 29 -2.03 3.20 7.10
N GLU A 30 -0.78 3.62 6.94
CA GLU A 30 -0.42 5.02 6.70
C GLU A 30 -0.79 5.46 5.28
N ILE A 31 -0.60 4.57 4.29
CA ILE A 31 -1.05 4.76 2.91
C ILE A 31 -2.57 4.94 2.89
N VAL A 32 -3.31 3.99 3.47
CA VAL A 32 -4.78 4.02 3.50
C VAL A 32 -5.28 5.28 4.21
N GLY A 33 -4.73 5.61 5.38
CA GLY A 33 -5.11 6.81 6.11
C GLY A 33 -4.87 8.10 5.32
N THR A 34 -3.75 8.19 4.58
CA THR A 34 -3.44 9.34 3.72
C THR A 34 -4.40 9.44 2.55
N MET A 35 -4.65 8.33 1.85
CA MET A 35 -5.58 8.29 0.73
C MET A 35 -7.00 8.69 1.15
N THR A 36 -7.48 8.20 2.30
CA THR A 36 -8.78 8.60 2.86
C THR A 36 -8.84 10.09 3.15
N ARG A 37 -7.80 10.69 3.76
CA ARG A 37 -7.73 12.15 3.99
C ARG A 37 -7.73 12.96 2.68
N CYS A 38 -7.28 12.37 1.58
CA CYS A 38 -7.28 12.97 0.26
C CYS A 38 -8.59 12.75 -0.53
N GLY A 39 -9.63 12.17 0.08
CA GLY A 39 -10.92 11.92 -0.58
C GLY A 39 -10.90 10.69 -1.50
N TYR A 40 -10.07 9.70 -1.19
CA TYR A 40 -10.01 8.43 -1.92
C TYR A 40 -10.44 7.27 -1.02
N LEU A 41 -11.23 6.37 -1.59
CA LEU A 41 -11.69 5.14 -0.96
C LEU A 41 -11.02 3.93 -1.60
N ILE A 42 -10.83 2.87 -0.81
CA ILE A 42 -10.33 1.61 -1.33
C ILE A 42 -11.38 1.00 -2.27
N SER A 43 -10.95 0.67 -3.48
CA SER A 43 -11.72 -0.07 -4.47
C SER A 43 -11.42 -1.56 -4.37
N ASN A 44 -10.14 -1.94 -4.30
CA ASN A 44 -9.69 -3.33 -4.31
C ASN A 44 -8.40 -3.50 -3.51
N ARG A 45 -8.19 -4.72 -3.01
CA ARG A 45 -6.91 -5.18 -2.46
C ARG A 45 -6.54 -6.51 -3.11
N PHE A 46 -5.26 -6.70 -3.38
CA PHE A 46 -4.71 -7.94 -3.92
C PHE A 46 -3.59 -8.46 -3.03
N ASP A 47 -3.50 -9.79 -2.92
CA ASP A 47 -2.58 -10.51 -2.02
C ASP A 47 -1.62 -11.44 -2.76
N PHE A 48 -1.69 -11.50 -4.09
CA PHE A 48 -0.78 -12.30 -4.93
C PHE A 48 0.68 -11.81 -4.89
N LEU A 49 0.94 -10.65 -4.30
CA LEU A 49 2.28 -10.12 -4.01
C LEU A 49 2.59 -10.29 -2.52
N PRO A 50 3.25 -11.38 -2.10
CA PRO A 50 3.37 -11.73 -0.68
C PRO A 50 4.18 -10.72 0.14
N GLU A 51 5.07 -9.96 -0.50
CA GLU A 51 5.94 -8.97 0.13
C GLU A 51 5.46 -7.52 -0.02
N GLN A 52 4.35 -7.28 -0.73
CA GLN A 52 3.86 -5.93 -1.01
C GLN A 52 2.41 -5.76 -0.57
N ALA A 53 2.06 -4.56 -0.15
CA ALA A 53 0.68 -4.12 -0.15
C ALA A 53 0.32 -3.72 -1.58
N PHE A 54 -0.76 -4.29 -2.12
CA PHE A 54 -1.30 -3.88 -3.41
C PHE A 54 -2.74 -3.42 -3.23
N VAL A 55 -2.94 -2.09 -3.27
CA VAL A 55 -4.24 -1.46 -3.01
C VAL A 55 -4.62 -0.54 -4.16
N ILE A 56 -5.86 -0.67 -4.63
CA ILE A 56 -6.45 0.22 -5.63
C ILE A 56 -7.40 1.18 -4.93
N PHE A 57 -7.30 2.46 -5.26
CA PHE A 57 -8.13 3.53 -4.76
C PHE A 57 -8.97 4.17 -5.86
N LYS A 58 -10.13 4.66 -5.49
CA LYS A 58 -11.04 5.47 -6.30
C LYS A 58 -11.35 6.77 -5.59
N LYS A 59 -11.63 7.83 -6.34
CA LYS A 59 -12.20 9.05 -5.74
C LYS A 59 -13.57 8.71 -5.14
N GLU A 60 -13.84 9.25 -3.95
CA GLU A 60 -15.16 9.20 -3.30
C GLU A 60 -16.26 9.72 -4.24
#